data_AF-A0A952SGY0-F1
#
_entry.id   AF-A0A952SGY0-F1
#
_cell.length_a   1.000
_cell.length_b   1.000
_cell.length_c   1.000
_cell.angle_alpha   90.00
_cell.angle_beta   90.00
_cell.angle_gamma   90.00
#
_symmetry.space_group_name_H-M   'P 1'
#
loop_
_entity.id
_entity.type
_entity.pdbx_description
1 polymer ?
#
loop_
_entity_poly.entity_id
_entity_poly.type
_entity_poly.pdbx_seq_one_letter_code
_entity_poly.pdbx_strand_id
1 'polypeptide(L)'
;KREVVEGIDILVIRELTGGIYFGKPKGIEKLANGDERGFNTEVYTTEEVRRIAKVAFEAARKRRKKVTSVDKANVLESSELWRKVVIDVHASYPDVELSHIYVDNAAMQLVRNPRQFDVLLCNNMFGDILSDEAAMLTGSIGMLPSASLGAKVGLFEPIHGSAPDIAGKNIANPIATIASAAMLLSYAFQLEKEAEAIEQAIVKTLDLGYRTKDIQSPGAKIIGTVEMGDAIVRNLS
;
A
#
# COMPACT_ATOMS: atom_id res chain seq x y z
N LYS A 1 -20.17 -1.64 -5.72
CA LYS A 1 -20.89 -2.74 -6.42
C LYS A 1 -19.89 -3.82 -6.79
N ARG A 2 -20.28 -5.10 -6.88
CA ARG A 2 -19.35 -6.20 -7.15
C ARG A 2 -18.56 -5.99 -8.44
N GLU A 3 -19.19 -5.48 -9.50
CA GLU A 3 -18.52 -5.20 -10.79
C GLU A 3 -17.43 -4.12 -10.74
N VAL A 4 -17.38 -3.31 -9.66
CA VAL A 4 -16.37 -2.27 -9.44
C VAL A 4 -15.14 -2.83 -8.71
N VAL A 5 -15.34 -3.83 -7.85
CA VAL A 5 -14.31 -4.38 -6.94
C VAL A 5 -13.65 -5.65 -7.48
N GLU A 6 -14.36 -6.41 -8.30
CA GLU A 6 -13.84 -7.65 -8.89
C GLU A 6 -12.69 -7.38 -9.87
N GLY A 7 -11.54 -8.01 -9.62
CA GLY A 7 -10.33 -7.84 -10.42
C GLY A 7 -9.52 -6.57 -10.10
N ILE A 8 -9.74 -5.94 -8.94
CA ILE A 8 -8.81 -4.91 -8.44
C ILE A 8 -7.47 -5.58 -8.11
N ASP A 9 -6.41 -5.05 -8.69
CA ASP A 9 -5.03 -5.40 -8.40
C ASP A 9 -4.19 -4.13 -8.56
N ILE A 10 -4.00 -3.41 -7.45
CA ILE A 10 -3.35 -2.10 -7.41
C ILE A 10 -2.20 -2.19 -6.41
N LEU A 11 -1.06 -1.62 -6.76
CA LEU A 11 0.08 -1.44 -5.87
C LEU A 11 0.25 0.06 -5.55
N VAL A 12 0.20 0.41 -4.27
CA VAL A 12 0.50 1.78 -3.82
C VAL A 12 1.96 1.84 -3.38
N ILE A 13 2.74 2.67 -4.05
CA ILE A 13 4.13 3.01 -3.70
C ILE A 13 4.12 4.36 -3.00
N ARG A 14 4.21 4.32 -1.67
CA ARG A 14 4.23 5.48 -0.78
C ARG A 14 5.66 5.81 -0.36
N GLU A 15 6.05 7.07 -0.50
CA GLU A 15 7.26 7.57 0.15
C GLU A 15 7.04 7.60 1.68
N LEU A 16 7.89 6.93 2.45
CA LEU A 16 7.59 6.64 3.87
C LEU A 16 8.41 7.46 4.88
N THR A 17 9.47 8.15 4.44
CA THR A 17 10.50 8.72 5.33
C THR A 17 10.65 10.23 5.25
N GLY A 18 9.88 10.91 4.40
CA GLY A 18 9.90 12.35 4.19
C GLY A 18 8.50 12.98 4.22
N GLY A 19 8.36 14.15 3.59
CA GLY A 19 7.12 14.91 3.55
C GLY A 19 6.72 15.51 4.91
N ILE A 20 5.46 15.93 5.02
CA ILE A 20 4.89 16.68 6.14
C ILE A 20 4.96 15.95 7.49
N TYR A 21 5.17 14.63 7.46
CA TYR A 21 5.25 13.79 8.65
C TYR A 21 6.55 14.08 9.41
N PHE A 22 7.64 14.27 8.66
CA PHE A 22 9.00 14.47 9.18
C PHE A 22 9.55 15.87 8.94
N GLY A 23 8.93 16.66 8.06
CA GLY A 23 9.37 17.99 7.70
C GLY A 23 9.44 18.95 8.89
N LYS A 24 10.44 19.83 8.84
CA LYS A 24 10.70 20.85 9.84
C LYS A 24 10.72 22.24 9.17
N PRO A 25 10.29 23.30 9.87
CA PRO A 25 9.83 23.29 11.26
C PRO A 25 8.38 22.75 11.40
N LYS A 26 8.03 22.26 12.60
CA LYS A 26 6.67 21.82 12.96
C LYS A 26 6.40 22.07 14.44
N GLY A 27 5.17 22.38 14.81
CA GLY A 27 4.80 22.60 16.21
C GLY A 27 3.52 23.42 16.38
N ILE A 28 3.25 23.76 17.63
CA ILE A 28 2.22 24.71 18.03
C ILE A 28 2.92 25.79 18.84
N GLU A 29 2.70 27.05 18.50
CA GLU A 29 3.29 28.20 19.20
C GLU A 29 2.22 29.20 19.62
N LYS A 30 2.52 29.95 20.68
CA LYS A 30 1.69 31.08 21.11
C LYS A 30 2.09 32.33 20.36
N LEU A 31 1.11 33.01 19.79
CA LEU A 31 1.24 34.28 19.11
C LEU A 31 1.22 35.44 20.11
N ALA A 32 1.73 36.60 19.69
CA ALA A 32 1.81 37.78 20.54
C ALA A 32 0.44 38.30 21.01
N ASN A 33 -0.63 38.00 20.26
CA ASN A 33 -2.00 38.34 20.61
C ASN A 33 -2.68 37.32 21.56
N GLY A 34 -1.98 36.27 21.95
CA GLY A 34 -2.50 35.20 22.81
C GLY A 34 -3.10 34.00 22.08
N ASP A 35 -3.25 34.06 20.75
CA ASP A 35 -3.73 32.93 19.94
C ASP A 35 -2.66 31.84 19.79
N GLU A 36 -3.06 30.65 19.34
CA GLU A 36 -2.13 29.56 19.01
C GLU A 36 -2.06 29.32 17.50
N ARG A 37 -0.85 29.07 16.99
CA ARG A 37 -0.59 28.70 15.60
C ARG A 37 0.03 27.31 15.53
N GLY A 38 -0.71 26.37 14.95
CA GLY A 38 -0.19 25.06 14.55
C GLY A 38 0.41 25.11 13.14
N PHE A 39 1.56 24.48 12.93
CA PHE A 39 2.20 24.43 11.62
C PHE A 39 3.01 23.15 11.42
N ASN A 40 3.08 22.71 10.17
CA ASN A 40 3.90 21.62 9.68
C ASN A 40 4.48 22.01 8.31
N THR A 41 5.59 21.40 7.93
CA THR A 41 6.26 21.70 6.66
C THR A 41 6.22 20.48 5.73
N GLU A 42 5.50 20.55 4.62
CA GLU A 42 5.61 19.58 3.53
C GLU A 42 6.85 19.90 2.70
N VAL A 43 7.86 19.01 2.73
CA VAL A 43 9.14 19.23 2.06
C VAL A 43 9.67 17.93 1.47
N TYR A 44 10.20 18.04 0.25
CA TYR A 44 10.90 16.98 -0.47
C TYR A 44 12.10 17.56 -1.20
N THR A 45 13.20 16.82 -1.21
CA THR A 45 14.34 17.05 -2.09
C THR A 45 14.21 16.23 -3.38
N THR A 46 14.91 16.67 -4.43
CA THR A 46 14.97 15.94 -5.71
C THR A 46 15.39 14.49 -5.54
N GLU A 47 16.33 14.18 -4.66
CA GLU A 47 16.81 12.81 -4.47
C GLU A 47 15.77 11.92 -3.78
N GLU A 48 15.01 12.48 -2.83
CA GLU A 48 13.92 11.75 -2.17
C GLU A 48 12.80 11.37 -3.13
N VAL A 49 12.46 12.25 -4.08
CA VAL A 49 11.49 11.94 -5.12
C VAL A 49 12.09 10.96 -6.14
N ARG A 50 13.36 11.16 -6.53
CA ARG A 50 14.05 10.32 -7.53
C ARG A 50 14.12 8.86 -7.10
N ARG A 51 14.49 8.58 -5.83
CA ARG A 51 14.61 7.22 -5.32
C ARG A 51 13.27 6.47 -5.34
N ILE A 52 12.18 7.10 -4.90
CA ILE A 52 10.86 6.45 -4.82
C ILE A 52 10.23 6.30 -6.20
N ALA A 53 10.45 7.26 -7.11
CA ALA A 53 10.01 7.16 -8.49
C ALA A 53 10.64 5.95 -9.20
N LYS A 54 11.95 5.73 -9.03
CA LYS A 54 12.63 4.54 -9.57
C LYS A 54 11.99 3.25 -9.07
N VAL A 55 11.72 3.16 -7.76
CA VAL A 55 11.05 1.99 -7.17
C VAL A 55 9.68 1.74 -7.83
N ALA A 56 8.88 2.79 -8.03
CA ALA A 56 7.58 2.66 -8.68
C ALA A 56 7.69 2.18 -10.14
N PHE A 57 8.64 2.72 -10.92
CA PHE A 57 8.83 2.29 -12.30
C PHE A 57 9.36 0.85 -12.42
N GLU A 58 10.30 0.43 -11.57
CA GLU A 58 10.76 -0.96 -11.55
C GLU A 58 9.65 -1.93 -11.10
N ALA A 59 8.83 -1.53 -10.13
CA ALA A 59 7.65 -2.31 -9.73
C ALA A 59 6.65 -2.44 -10.88
N ALA A 60 6.37 -1.36 -11.61
CA ALA A 60 5.47 -1.37 -12.76
C ALA A 60 5.96 -2.29 -13.89
N ARG A 61 7.28 -2.39 -14.12
CA ARG A 61 7.86 -3.31 -15.10
C ARG A 61 7.55 -4.78 -14.84
N LYS A 62 7.40 -5.16 -13.57
CA LYS A 62 7.01 -6.51 -13.13
C LYS A 62 5.49 -6.72 -13.15
N ARG A 63 4.71 -5.69 -13.48
CA ARG A 63 3.25 -5.67 -13.46
C ARG A 63 2.71 -5.30 -14.85
N ARG A 64 1.68 -4.44 -14.94
CA ARG A 64 1.04 -4.04 -16.19
C ARG A 64 1.73 -2.86 -16.88
N LYS A 65 2.91 -2.46 -16.40
CA LYS A 65 3.73 -1.35 -16.91
C LYS A 65 2.99 0.00 -16.92
N LYS A 66 2.21 0.31 -15.86
CA LYS A 66 1.57 1.63 -15.71
C LYS A 66 1.88 2.35 -14.39
N VAL A 67 2.59 3.46 -14.56
CA VAL A 67 2.81 4.66 -13.74
C VAL A 67 1.59 5.58 -13.53
N THR A 68 0.91 5.63 -12.38
CA THR A 68 0.08 6.80 -12.06
C THR A 68 0.68 7.57 -10.89
N SER A 69 1.26 8.74 -11.19
CA SER A 69 1.85 9.63 -10.18
C SER A 69 0.78 10.57 -9.61
N VAL A 70 0.60 10.55 -8.30
CA VAL A 70 -0.42 11.34 -7.59
C VAL A 70 0.22 12.54 -6.91
N ASP A 71 -0.32 13.73 -7.14
CA ASP A 71 0.20 14.97 -6.56
C ASP A 71 -0.90 16.04 -6.37
N LYS A 72 -0.53 17.25 -5.92
CA LYS A 72 -1.37 18.44 -5.94
C LYS A 72 -0.64 19.63 -6.58
N ALA A 73 -0.02 19.40 -7.74
CA ALA A 73 0.86 20.37 -8.41
C ALA A 73 0.15 21.64 -8.91
N ASN A 74 -1.18 21.69 -8.86
CA ASN A 74 -1.94 22.91 -9.13
C ASN A 74 -2.02 23.86 -7.93
N VAL A 75 -1.52 23.46 -6.76
CA VAL A 75 -1.57 24.27 -5.52
C VAL A 75 -0.24 24.26 -4.77
N LEU A 76 0.46 23.13 -4.72
CA LEU A 76 1.64 22.95 -3.86
C LEU A 76 2.94 22.88 -4.67
N GLU A 77 3.91 23.73 -4.37
CA GLU A 77 5.24 23.73 -5.00
C GLU A 77 6.00 22.43 -4.71
N SER A 78 5.79 21.81 -3.54
CA SER A 78 6.34 20.48 -3.22
C SER A 78 5.83 19.41 -4.21
N SER A 79 4.57 19.51 -4.62
CA SER A 79 3.96 18.64 -5.63
C SER A 79 4.39 19.00 -7.06
N GLU A 80 4.66 20.28 -7.34
CA GLU A 80 5.24 20.69 -8.62
C GLU A 80 6.64 20.09 -8.80
N LEU A 81 7.50 20.21 -7.78
CA LEU A 81 8.80 19.56 -7.76
C LEU A 81 8.67 18.04 -7.91
N TRP A 82 7.73 17.42 -7.18
CA TRP A 82 7.45 15.99 -7.29
C TRP A 82 7.16 15.59 -8.73
N ARG A 83 6.19 16.24 -9.37
CA ARG A 83 5.79 15.97 -10.76
C ARG A 83 6.97 16.13 -11.72
N LYS A 84 7.72 17.23 -11.60
CA LYS A 84 8.92 17.48 -12.42
C LYS A 84 9.93 16.35 -12.33
N VAL A 85 10.29 15.93 -11.11
CA VAL A 85 11.30 14.90 -10.91
C VAL A 85 10.80 13.53 -11.37
N VAL A 86 9.52 13.21 -11.19
CA VAL A 86 8.93 11.96 -11.70
C VAL A 86 9.01 11.89 -13.24
N ILE A 87 8.72 13.00 -13.93
CA ILE A 87 8.87 13.11 -15.40
C ILE A 87 10.34 12.92 -15.79
N ASP A 88 11.27 13.57 -15.09
CA ASP A 88 12.71 13.43 -15.38
C ASP A 88 13.19 11.98 -15.21
N VAL A 89 12.69 11.26 -14.21
CA VAL A 89 13.01 9.83 -14.01
C VAL A 89 12.40 8.97 -15.10
N HIS A 90 11.16 9.25 -15.52
CA HIS A 90 10.45 8.50 -16.56
C HIS A 90 11.19 8.42 -17.88
N ALA A 91 12.02 9.41 -18.22
CA ALA A 91 12.88 9.37 -19.41
C ALA A 91 13.78 8.10 -19.47
N SER A 92 14.10 7.49 -18.32
CA SER A 92 14.85 6.22 -18.23
C SER A 92 13.96 4.96 -18.32
N TYR A 93 12.65 5.12 -18.38
CA TYR A 93 11.63 4.06 -18.34
C TYR A 93 10.61 4.18 -19.50
N PRO A 94 11.07 4.25 -20.77
CA PRO A 94 10.18 4.46 -21.92
C PRO A 94 9.20 3.30 -22.15
N ASP A 95 9.45 2.13 -21.56
CA ASP A 95 8.57 0.95 -21.64
C ASP A 95 7.41 0.97 -20.63
N VAL A 96 7.35 1.98 -19.75
CA VAL A 96 6.29 2.15 -18.74
C VAL A 96 5.44 3.38 -19.10
N GLU A 97 4.13 3.21 -19.13
CA GLU A 97 3.18 4.32 -19.33
C GLU A 97 3.18 5.20 -18.07
N LEU A 98 3.39 6.50 -18.20
CA LEU A 98 3.27 7.47 -17.10
C LEU A 98 2.05 8.36 -17.31
N SER A 99 1.24 8.48 -16.27
CA SER A 99 0.15 9.45 -16.14
C SER A 99 0.24 10.19 -14.81
N HIS A 100 -0.40 11.36 -14.74
CA HIS A 100 -0.49 12.16 -13.52
C HIS A 100 -1.95 12.41 -13.16
N ILE A 101 -2.25 12.39 -11.87
CA ILE A 101 -3.59 12.67 -11.34
C ILE A 101 -3.49 13.49 -10.07
N TYR A 102 -4.43 14.41 -9.86
CA TYR A 102 -4.50 15.13 -8.59
C TYR A 102 -5.11 14.25 -7.50
N VAL A 103 -4.63 14.39 -6.26
CA VAL A 103 -5.02 13.52 -5.13
C VAL A 103 -6.53 13.46 -4.88
N ASP A 104 -7.25 14.57 -5.05
CA ASP A 104 -8.72 14.61 -4.93
C ASP A 104 -9.42 13.80 -6.03
N ASN A 105 -8.95 13.92 -7.27
CA ASN A 105 -9.46 13.10 -8.36
C ASN A 105 -9.05 11.63 -8.18
N ALA A 106 -7.84 11.34 -7.67
CA ALA A 106 -7.39 9.99 -7.38
C ALA A 106 -8.32 9.28 -6.40
N ALA A 107 -8.71 9.95 -5.30
CA ALA A 107 -9.69 9.44 -4.36
C ALA A 107 -11.04 9.13 -5.05
N MET A 108 -11.56 10.08 -5.83
CA MET A 108 -12.79 9.84 -6.62
C MET A 108 -12.66 8.65 -7.59
N GLN A 109 -11.50 8.49 -8.24
CA GLN A 109 -11.25 7.42 -9.20
C GLN A 109 -11.10 6.05 -8.54
N LEU A 110 -10.54 5.98 -7.33
CA LEU A 110 -10.48 4.74 -6.55
C LEU A 110 -11.89 4.21 -6.28
N VAL A 111 -12.84 5.08 -5.94
CA VAL A 111 -14.24 4.66 -5.76
C VAL A 111 -14.93 4.36 -7.09
N ARG A 112 -14.69 5.19 -8.12
CA ARG A 112 -15.43 5.15 -9.39
C ARG A 112 -14.97 4.01 -10.32
N ASN A 113 -13.67 3.85 -10.52
CA ASN A 113 -13.07 2.88 -11.44
C ASN A 113 -11.65 2.50 -10.98
N PRO A 114 -11.50 1.78 -9.87
CA PRO A 114 -10.19 1.46 -9.29
C PRO A 114 -9.31 0.61 -10.23
N ARG A 115 -9.94 -0.22 -11.07
CA ARG A 115 -9.26 -1.11 -12.03
C ARG A 115 -8.42 -0.39 -13.09
N GLN A 116 -8.56 0.93 -13.23
CA GLN A 116 -7.71 1.71 -14.13
C GLN A 116 -6.26 1.81 -13.65
N PHE A 117 -6.03 1.66 -12.34
CA PHE A 117 -4.71 1.80 -11.75
C PHE A 117 -3.92 0.49 -11.78
N ASP A 118 -2.61 0.59 -11.91
CA ASP A 118 -1.66 -0.52 -11.73
C ASP A 118 -0.73 -0.18 -10.56
N VAL A 119 0.14 0.80 -10.73
CA VAL A 119 0.99 1.35 -9.67
C VAL A 119 0.64 2.81 -9.41
N LEU A 120 0.21 3.12 -8.18
CA LEU A 120 0.02 4.48 -7.67
C LEU A 120 1.30 4.93 -6.96
N LEU A 121 1.95 5.98 -7.46
CA LEU A 121 3.11 6.60 -6.83
C LEU A 121 2.70 7.87 -6.08
N CYS A 122 2.86 7.87 -4.76
CA CYS A 122 2.40 8.95 -3.88
C CYS A 122 3.49 9.43 -2.92
N ASN A 123 3.40 10.70 -2.51
CA ASN A 123 4.13 11.20 -1.34
C ASN A 123 3.60 10.53 -0.05
N ASN A 124 4.17 10.88 1.10
CA ASN A 124 3.83 10.22 2.36
C ASN A 124 2.35 10.37 2.74
N MET A 125 1.86 11.61 2.82
CA MET A 125 0.49 11.89 3.27
C MET A 125 -0.58 11.41 2.28
N PHE A 126 -0.38 11.62 0.98
CA PHE A 126 -1.33 11.14 -0.03
C PHE A 126 -1.30 9.62 -0.13
N GLY A 127 -0.12 9.02 -0.01
CA GLY A 127 0.04 7.57 0.01
C GLY A 127 -0.72 6.94 1.17
N ASP A 128 -0.62 7.52 2.37
CA ASP A 128 -1.36 7.10 3.57
C ASP A 128 -2.86 7.02 3.31
N ILE A 129 -3.44 8.14 2.87
CA ILE A 129 -4.88 8.28 2.67
C ILE A 129 -5.37 7.34 1.56
N LEU A 130 -4.66 7.32 0.42
CA LEU A 130 -5.08 6.54 -0.75
C LEU A 130 -4.85 5.03 -0.54
N SER A 131 -3.83 4.62 0.23
CA SER A 131 -3.65 3.20 0.55
C SER A 131 -4.76 2.69 1.45
N ASP A 132 -5.21 3.49 2.43
CA ASP A 132 -6.34 3.14 3.29
C ASP A 132 -7.66 3.10 2.52
N GLU A 133 -7.87 4.05 1.61
CA GLU A 133 -9.04 4.06 0.72
C GLU A 133 -9.05 2.82 -0.19
N ALA A 134 -7.92 2.51 -0.83
CA ALA A 134 -7.77 1.32 -1.67
C ALA A 134 -7.98 0.03 -0.85
N ALA A 135 -7.44 -0.02 0.37
CA ALA A 135 -7.61 -1.15 1.27
C ALA A 135 -9.08 -1.40 1.61
N MET A 136 -9.82 -0.34 1.93
CA MET A 136 -11.24 -0.43 2.26
C MET A 136 -12.09 -0.91 1.07
N LEU A 137 -11.71 -0.53 -0.17
CA LEU A 137 -12.42 -0.97 -1.38
C LEU A 137 -12.36 -2.48 -1.60
N THR A 138 -11.28 -3.15 -1.17
CA THR A 138 -11.17 -4.61 -1.26
C THR A 138 -12.11 -5.34 -0.28
N GLY A 139 -12.62 -4.63 0.73
CA GLY A 139 -13.61 -5.13 1.69
C GLY A 139 -13.04 -6.07 2.77
N SER A 140 -11.73 -6.30 2.82
CA SER A 140 -11.12 -7.23 3.79
C SER A 140 -9.72 -6.79 4.20
N ILE A 141 -9.63 -5.78 5.07
CA ILE A 141 -8.36 -5.23 5.59
C ILE A 141 -7.45 -6.32 6.19
N GLY A 142 -8.03 -7.33 6.83
CA GLY A 142 -7.31 -8.48 7.41
C GLY A 142 -6.55 -9.35 6.41
N MET A 143 -6.67 -9.07 5.10
CA MET A 143 -6.02 -9.79 4.01
C MET A 143 -4.83 -9.05 3.41
N LEU A 144 -4.62 -7.78 3.76
CA LEU A 144 -3.74 -6.90 3.00
C LEU A 144 -2.32 -6.84 3.60
N PRO A 145 -1.30 -7.33 2.88
CA PRO A 145 0.09 -7.25 3.31
C PRO A 145 0.70 -5.89 2.99
N SER A 146 1.86 -5.60 3.59
CA SER A 146 2.66 -4.42 3.26
C SER A 146 4.16 -4.67 3.38
N ALA A 147 4.93 -3.86 2.65
CA ALA A 147 6.39 -3.84 2.70
C ALA A 147 6.91 -2.40 2.67
N SER A 148 7.80 -2.10 3.61
CA SER A 148 8.55 -0.87 3.72
C SER A 148 10.01 -1.15 3.37
N LEU A 149 10.41 -0.81 2.14
CA LEU A 149 11.72 -1.16 1.60
C LEU A 149 12.70 0.01 1.75
N GLY A 150 13.71 -0.17 2.62
CA GLY A 150 14.88 0.70 2.69
C GLY A 150 16.05 0.17 1.83
N ALA A 151 17.13 0.94 1.73
CA ALA A 151 18.29 0.56 0.91
C ALA A 151 19.02 -0.71 1.37
N LYS A 152 18.91 -1.07 2.67
CA LYS A 152 19.59 -2.24 3.27
C LYS A 152 18.67 -3.16 4.07
N VAL A 153 17.55 -2.64 4.55
CA VAL A 153 16.63 -3.34 5.45
C VAL A 153 15.23 -3.12 4.93
N GLY A 154 14.45 -4.20 4.84
CA GLY A 154 13.01 -4.17 4.61
C GLY A 154 12.26 -4.47 5.90
N LEU A 155 11.15 -3.78 6.13
CA LEU A 155 10.16 -4.11 7.16
C LEU A 155 8.90 -4.64 6.45
N PHE A 156 8.37 -5.76 6.91
CA PHE A 156 7.20 -6.42 6.32
C PHE A 156 6.18 -6.65 7.42
N GLU A 157 4.98 -6.11 7.25
CA GLU A 157 3.94 -6.11 8.28
C GLU A 157 2.55 -6.14 7.64
N PRO A 158 1.51 -6.66 8.32
CA PRO A 158 0.14 -6.46 7.87
C PRO A 158 -0.27 -4.99 8.03
N ILE A 159 -1.20 -4.48 7.21
CA ILE A 159 -1.68 -3.10 7.39
C ILE A 159 -2.67 -2.95 8.56
N HIS A 160 -3.25 -4.04 9.04
CA HIS A 160 -4.24 -3.98 10.12
C HIS A 160 -3.57 -3.66 11.46
N GLY A 161 -4.28 -2.94 12.33
CA GLY A 161 -3.82 -2.61 13.68
C GLY A 161 -3.78 -3.81 14.64
N SER A 162 -3.53 -3.51 15.92
CA SER A 162 -3.34 -4.51 16.98
C SER A 162 -4.60 -5.26 17.42
N ALA A 163 -5.80 -4.78 17.06
CA ALA A 163 -7.11 -5.37 17.40
C ALA A 163 -7.20 -5.86 18.87
N PRO A 164 -7.05 -4.96 19.87
CA PRO A 164 -6.88 -5.34 21.27
C PRO A 164 -8.11 -6.06 21.86
N ASP A 165 -9.29 -5.82 21.30
CA ASP A 165 -10.55 -6.43 21.70
C ASP A 165 -10.62 -7.95 21.41
N ILE A 166 -9.79 -8.45 20.48
CA ILE A 166 -9.73 -9.87 20.11
C ILE A 166 -8.40 -10.56 20.47
N ALA A 167 -7.47 -9.83 21.11
CA ALA A 167 -6.18 -10.37 21.51
C ALA A 167 -6.33 -11.63 22.38
N GLY A 168 -5.59 -12.69 22.04
CA GLY A 168 -5.60 -13.97 22.76
C GLY A 168 -6.83 -14.85 22.54
N LYS A 169 -7.75 -14.48 21.64
CA LYS A 169 -9.01 -15.22 21.43
C LYS A 169 -9.01 -16.22 20.27
N ASN A 170 -7.86 -16.41 19.60
CA ASN A 170 -7.73 -17.29 18.41
C ASN A 170 -8.73 -16.96 17.27
N ILE A 171 -9.05 -15.68 17.05
CA ILE A 171 -10.00 -15.25 16.00
C ILE A 171 -9.45 -14.17 15.07
N ALA A 172 -8.19 -13.75 15.26
CA ALA A 172 -7.53 -12.83 14.34
C ALA A 172 -7.25 -13.52 13.00
N ASN A 173 -7.30 -12.76 11.91
CA ASN A 173 -6.94 -13.25 10.58
C ASN A 173 -5.41 -13.22 10.40
N PRO A 174 -4.74 -14.38 10.23
CA PRO A 174 -3.29 -14.38 10.05
C PRO A 174 -2.86 -14.10 8.61
N ILE A 175 -3.79 -14.04 7.64
CA ILE A 175 -3.47 -14.04 6.21
C ILE A 175 -2.63 -12.84 5.81
N ALA A 176 -2.97 -11.62 6.25
CA ALA A 176 -2.17 -10.42 5.94
C ALA A 176 -0.70 -10.59 6.37
N THR A 177 -0.44 -11.10 7.58
CA THR A 177 0.91 -11.33 8.07
C THR A 177 1.64 -12.41 7.28
N ILE A 178 0.95 -13.51 6.91
CA ILE A 178 1.53 -14.58 6.08
C ILE A 178 1.85 -14.05 4.68
N ALA A 179 0.96 -13.25 4.08
CA ALA A 179 1.21 -12.60 2.80
C ALA A 179 2.36 -11.58 2.88
N SER A 180 2.54 -10.87 4.00
CA SER A 180 3.72 -10.03 4.23
C SER A 180 5.02 -10.86 4.30
N ALA A 181 4.95 -12.10 4.79
CA ALA A 181 6.09 -13.02 4.74
C ALA A 181 6.39 -13.47 3.29
N ALA A 182 5.37 -13.65 2.44
CA ALA A 182 5.58 -13.87 1.00
C ALA A 182 6.27 -12.66 0.33
N MET A 183 5.83 -11.43 0.65
CA MET A 183 6.49 -10.20 0.22
C MET A 183 7.96 -10.14 0.68
N LEU A 184 8.25 -10.59 1.91
CA LEU A 184 9.61 -10.69 2.44
C LEU A 184 10.47 -11.64 1.61
N LEU A 185 9.96 -12.83 1.27
CA LEU A 185 10.68 -13.79 0.44
C LEU A 185 10.96 -13.23 -0.96
N SER A 186 9.96 -12.62 -1.59
CA SER A 186 10.09 -12.01 -2.92
C SER A 186 11.05 -10.81 -2.90
N TYR A 187 10.77 -9.77 -2.09
CA TYR A 187 11.50 -8.50 -2.17
C TYR A 187 12.86 -8.50 -1.46
N ALA A 188 12.99 -9.16 -0.30
CA ALA A 188 14.24 -9.15 0.45
C ALA A 188 15.17 -10.31 0.07
N PHE A 189 14.62 -11.50 -0.16
CA PHE A 189 15.42 -12.71 -0.40
C PHE A 189 15.47 -13.15 -1.87
N GLN A 190 14.69 -12.52 -2.77
CA GLN A 190 14.61 -12.91 -4.18
C GLN A 190 14.17 -14.38 -4.39
N LEU A 191 13.37 -14.89 -3.45
CA LEU A 191 12.84 -16.25 -3.42
C LEU A 191 11.41 -16.24 -3.99
N GLU A 192 11.31 -15.94 -5.28
CA GLU A 192 10.02 -15.74 -5.96
C GLU A 192 9.16 -17.02 -5.99
N LYS A 193 9.80 -18.20 -6.09
CA LYS A 193 9.06 -19.48 -6.10
C LYS A 193 8.42 -19.78 -4.75
N GLU A 194 9.15 -19.50 -3.69
CA GLU A 194 8.70 -19.71 -2.31
C GLU A 194 7.62 -18.69 -1.93
N ALA A 195 7.76 -17.44 -2.37
CA ALA A 195 6.72 -16.42 -2.24
C ALA A 195 5.43 -16.84 -2.96
N GLU A 196 5.54 -17.26 -4.23
CA GLU A 196 4.40 -17.74 -5.02
C GLU A 196 3.74 -18.97 -4.38
N ALA A 197 4.52 -19.91 -3.83
CA ALA A 197 3.97 -21.07 -3.13
C ALA A 197 3.10 -20.66 -1.92
N ILE A 198 3.51 -19.65 -1.14
CA ILE A 198 2.70 -19.12 -0.03
C ILE A 198 1.42 -18.46 -0.55
N GLU A 199 1.52 -17.63 -1.59
CA GLU A 199 0.36 -16.95 -2.18
C GLU A 199 -0.67 -17.95 -2.72
N GLN A 200 -0.21 -18.97 -3.45
CA GLN A 200 -1.07 -20.04 -3.96
C GLN A 200 -1.70 -20.87 -2.84
N ALA A 201 -0.98 -21.13 -1.75
CA ALA A 201 -1.52 -21.83 -0.59
C ALA A 201 -2.62 -21.02 0.12
N ILE A 202 -2.49 -19.70 0.19
CA ILE A 202 -3.56 -18.80 0.68
C ILE A 202 -4.78 -18.90 -0.24
N VAL A 203 -4.61 -18.73 -1.56
CA VAL A 203 -5.70 -18.80 -2.54
C VAL A 203 -6.45 -20.13 -2.42
N LYS A 204 -5.72 -21.24 -2.45
CA LYS A 204 -6.29 -22.60 -2.34
C LYS A 204 -7.05 -22.79 -1.02
N THR A 205 -6.55 -22.25 0.09
CA THR A 205 -7.24 -22.31 1.39
C THR A 205 -8.57 -21.56 1.35
N LEU A 206 -8.61 -20.40 0.70
CA LEU A 206 -9.85 -19.63 0.52
C LEU A 206 -10.81 -20.33 -0.44
N ASP A 207 -10.33 -20.97 -1.50
CA ASP A 207 -11.15 -21.73 -2.46
C ASP A 207 -11.82 -22.96 -1.81
N LEU A 208 -11.18 -23.56 -0.80
CA LEU A 208 -11.74 -24.64 0.02
C LEU A 208 -12.81 -24.17 1.03
N GLY A 209 -13.10 -22.86 1.05
CA GLY A 209 -14.15 -22.23 1.83
C GLY A 209 -13.76 -21.87 3.26
N TYR A 210 -12.50 -21.97 3.64
CA TYR A 210 -12.03 -21.58 4.98
C TYR A 210 -12.04 -20.05 5.12
N ARG A 211 -12.59 -19.53 6.21
CA ARG A 211 -12.63 -18.09 6.51
C ARG A 211 -12.38 -17.87 8.00
N THR A 212 -11.65 -16.81 8.34
CA THR A 212 -11.72 -16.23 9.69
C THR A 212 -12.94 -15.33 9.81
N LYS A 213 -13.29 -14.92 11.04
CA LYS A 213 -14.54 -14.21 11.33
C LYS A 213 -14.71 -12.90 10.56
N ASP A 214 -13.63 -12.17 10.33
CA ASP A 214 -13.58 -10.89 9.63
C ASP A 214 -13.91 -10.99 8.13
N ILE A 215 -13.61 -12.13 7.50
CA ILE A 215 -13.86 -12.39 6.07
C ILE A 215 -15.00 -13.41 5.84
N GLN A 216 -15.87 -13.58 6.83
CA GLN A 216 -16.96 -14.56 6.76
C GLN A 216 -17.90 -14.28 5.58
N SER A 217 -18.34 -15.36 4.92
CA SER A 217 -19.34 -15.31 3.85
C SER A 217 -20.35 -16.44 4.03
N PRO A 218 -21.59 -16.33 3.49
CA PRO A 218 -22.57 -17.40 3.57
C PRO A 218 -21.99 -18.75 3.07
N GLY A 219 -22.14 -19.80 3.87
CA GLY A 219 -21.64 -21.15 3.54
C GLY A 219 -20.14 -21.38 3.81
N ALA A 220 -19.41 -20.40 4.35
CA ALA A 220 -18.00 -20.55 4.69
C ALA A 220 -17.77 -21.42 5.94
N LYS A 221 -16.62 -22.09 5.98
CA LYS A 221 -16.10 -22.79 7.17
C LYS A 221 -15.35 -21.78 8.04
N ILE A 222 -16.02 -21.28 9.08
CA ILE A 222 -15.42 -20.32 10.00
C ILE A 222 -14.43 -21.04 10.92
N ILE A 223 -13.18 -20.59 10.91
CA ILE A 223 -12.07 -21.16 11.68
C ILE A 223 -11.30 -20.07 12.43
N GLY A 224 -10.50 -20.49 13.41
CA GLY A 224 -9.65 -19.59 14.20
C GLY A 224 -8.31 -19.28 13.53
N THR A 225 -7.49 -18.48 14.22
CA THR A 225 -6.17 -18.04 13.74
C THR A 225 -5.23 -19.22 13.49
N VAL A 226 -5.11 -20.13 14.46
CA VAL A 226 -4.23 -21.29 14.37
C VAL A 226 -4.68 -22.22 13.25
N GLU A 227 -5.98 -22.50 13.18
CA GLU A 227 -6.54 -23.41 12.18
C GLU A 227 -6.38 -22.86 10.76
N MET A 228 -6.43 -21.53 10.58
CA MET A 228 -6.16 -20.89 9.29
C MET A 228 -4.69 -21.06 8.89
N GLY A 229 -3.76 -20.85 9.83
CA GLY A 229 -2.33 -21.12 9.61
C GLY A 229 -2.08 -22.58 9.20
N ASP A 230 -2.67 -23.54 9.94
CA ASP A 230 -2.57 -24.96 9.62
C ASP A 230 -3.15 -25.30 8.24
N ALA A 231 -4.28 -24.70 7.88
CA ALA A 231 -4.91 -24.93 6.58
C ALA A 231 -4.03 -24.42 5.43
N ILE A 232 -3.38 -23.26 5.60
CA ILE A 232 -2.43 -22.71 4.62
C ILE A 232 -1.20 -23.63 4.51
N VAL A 233 -0.62 -24.06 5.63
CA VAL A 233 0.54 -24.97 5.62
C VAL A 233 0.23 -26.28 4.89
N ARG A 234 -0.95 -26.88 5.10
CA ARG A 234 -1.38 -28.09 4.37
C ARG A 234 -1.54 -27.89 2.87
N ASN A 235 -1.68 -26.64 2.42
CA ASN A 235 -1.82 -26.28 1.01
C ASN A 235 -0.51 -25.80 0.37
N LEU A 236 0.60 -25.72 1.12
CA LEU A 236 1.93 -25.57 0.55
C LEU A 236 2.30 -26.87 -0.18
N SER A 237 2.49 -26.78 -1.49
CA SER A 237 2.89 -27.89 -2.36
C SER A 237 4.33 -27.80 -2.77
#